data_AF-A0A921YZD9-F1
#
_entry.id   AF-A0A921YZD9-F1
#
_cell.length_a   1.000
_cell.length_b   1.000
_cell.length_c   1.000
_cell.angle_alpha   90.00
_cell.angle_beta   90.00
_cell.angle_gamma   90.00
#
_symmetry.space_group_name_H-M   'P 1'
#
loop_
_entity.id
_entity.type
_entity.pdbx_description
1 polymer ?
#
loop_
_entity_poly.entity_id
_entity_poly.type
_entity_poly.pdbx_seq_one_letter_code
_entity_poly.pdbx_strand_id
1 'polypeptide(L)'
;MAEKYGISEAELNLIKVQAARRATMRQEFMKQKTHPWKHAAEAGYVFDPAIQKFMSMKVTQFDNFTPNKRTSLFGFGAIILPMFVYGYFVWKDRTDREKKIRSGELRYKDRMFKLA
;
A
#
# COMPACT_ATOMS: atom_id res chain seq x y z
N MET A 1 -39.59 14.64 -7.74
CA MET A 1 -38.29 15.38 -7.86
C MET A 1 -37.15 14.44 -8.24
N ALA A 2 -37.12 13.19 -7.75
CA ALA A 2 -36.11 12.21 -8.12
C ALA A 2 -36.19 11.77 -9.59
N GLU A 3 -37.42 11.56 -10.08
CA GLU A 3 -37.69 11.20 -11.48
C GLU A 3 -37.16 12.21 -12.50
N LYS A 4 -37.08 13.50 -12.13
CA LYS A 4 -36.52 14.57 -12.99
C LYS A 4 -35.03 14.38 -13.30
N TYR A 5 -34.34 13.60 -12.48
CA TYR A 5 -32.91 13.28 -12.63
C TYR A 5 -32.70 11.82 -13.05
N GLY A 6 -33.75 11.06 -13.32
CA GLY A 6 -33.67 9.64 -13.65
C GLY A 6 -33.18 8.75 -12.50
N ILE A 7 -33.35 9.21 -11.25
CA ILE A 7 -32.84 8.56 -10.03
C ILE A 7 -34.03 8.07 -9.20
N SER A 8 -33.88 6.93 -8.52
CA SER A 8 -34.88 6.42 -7.57
C SER A 8 -35.08 7.37 -6.38
N GLU A 9 -36.27 7.43 -5.81
CA GLU A 9 -36.51 8.23 -4.60
C GLU A 9 -35.62 7.80 -3.42
N ALA A 10 -35.31 6.50 -3.32
CA ALA A 10 -34.41 5.96 -2.31
C ALA A 10 -32.98 6.50 -2.48
N GLU A 11 -32.47 6.51 -3.70
CA GLU A 11 -31.13 7.03 -4.03
C GLU A 11 -31.05 8.53 -3.79
N LEU A 12 -32.10 9.28 -4.14
CA LEU A 12 -32.17 10.71 -3.86
C LEU A 12 -32.12 10.99 -2.35
N ASN A 13 -32.80 10.19 -1.53
CA ASN A 13 -32.74 10.32 -0.07
C ASN A 13 -31.33 10.02 0.47
N LEU A 14 -30.64 8.99 -0.06
CA LEU A 14 -29.25 8.71 0.31
C LEU A 14 -28.31 9.89 -0.04
N ILE A 15 -28.47 10.48 -1.23
CA ILE A 15 -27.68 11.64 -1.66
C ILE A 15 -27.90 12.83 -0.74
N LYS A 16 -29.16 13.10 -0.35
CA LYS A 16 -29.49 14.17 0.62
C LYS A 16 -28.80 13.94 1.97
N VAL A 17 -28.85 12.72 2.49
CA VAL A 17 -28.19 12.37 3.76
C VAL A 17 -26.67 12.54 3.67
N GLN A 18 -26.05 12.12 2.57
CA GLN A 18 -24.61 12.30 2.35
C GLN A 18 -24.24 13.80 2.24
N ALA A 19 -25.03 14.58 1.51
CA ALA A 19 -24.82 16.01 1.36
C ALA A 19 -24.95 16.73 2.71
N ALA A 20 -25.94 16.39 3.52
CA ALA A 20 -26.12 16.91 4.87
C ALA A 20 -24.90 16.60 5.76
N ARG A 21 -24.44 15.33 5.79
CA ARG A 21 -23.24 14.94 6.55
C ARG A 21 -21.98 15.69 6.09
N ARG A 22 -21.81 15.91 4.78
CA ARG A 22 -20.68 16.69 4.26
C ARG A 22 -20.76 18.16 4.67
N ALA A 23 -21.96 18.73 4.69
CA ALA A 23 -22.18 20.11 5.12
C ALA A 23 -21.85 20.29 6.59
N THR A 24 -22.28 19.37 7.48
CA THR A 24 -21.97 19.44 8.91
C THR A 24 -20.47 19.35 9.17
N MET A 25 -19.78 18.37 8.58
CA MET A 25 -18.31 18.24 8.74
C MET A 25 -17.55 19.47 8.21
N ARG A 26 -18.01 20.06 7.10
CA ARG A 26 -17.41 21.30 6.57
C ARG A 26 -17.61 22.47 7.53
N GLN A 27 -18.80 22.62 8.10
CA GLN A 27 -19.08 23.69 9.07
C GLN A 27 -18.18 23.57 10.31
N GLU A 28 -18.02 22.35 10.83
CA GLU A 28 -17.10 22.08 11.95
C GLU A 28 -15.66 22.43 11.60
N PHE A 29 -15.18 22.02 10.43
CA PHE A 29 -13.83 22.34 9.97
C PHE A 29 -13.62 23.85 9.80
N MET A 30 -14.58 24.54 9.17
CA MET A 30 -14.49 25.99 9.00
C MET A 30 -14.46 26.71 10.34
N LYS A 31 -15.33 26.32 11.29
CA LYS A 31 -15.33 26.88 12.66
C LYS A 31 -13.98 26.73 13.35
N GLN A 32 -13.32 25.57 13.20
CA GLN A 32 -12.02 25.34 13.81
C GLN A 32 -10.91 26.12 13.10
N LYS A 33 -10.90 26.12 11.77
CA LYS A 33 -9.90 26.79 10.94
C LYS A 33 -9.93 28.32 11.06
N THR A 34 -11.13 28.90 11.16
CA THR A 34 -11.27 30.36 11.23
C THR A 34 -11.09 30.90 12.64
N HIS A 35 -10.80 30.07 13.66
CA HIS A 35 -10.71 30.49 15.07
C HIS A 35 -9.33 31.10 15.40
N PRO A 36 -9.21 32.43 15.58
CA PRO A 36 -7.92 33.12 15.73
C PRO A 36 -7.10 32.67 16.95
N TRP A 37 -7.76 32.47 18.09
CA TRP A 37 -7.10 32.13 19.36
C TRP A 37 -6.60 30.67 19.40
N LYS A 38 -7.11 29.79 18.54
CA LYS A 38 -6.68 28.37 18.51
C LYS A 38 -5.40 28.18 17.68
N HIS A 39 -5.21 29.01 16.66
CA HIS A 39 -4.03 28.96 15.79
C HIS A 39 -2.87 29.83 16.29
N ALA A 40 -3.09 30.65 17.32
CA ALA A 40 -2.09 31.55 17.87
C ALA A 40 -1.18 30.93 18.94
N ALA A 41 -1.58 29.83 19.59
CA ALA A 41 -0.89 29.29 20.77
C ALA A 41 0.01 28.09 20.49
N GLU A 42 -0.41 27.12 19.67
CA GLU A 42 0.39 25.93 19.31
C GLU A 42 0.04 25.42 17.90
N ALA A 43 0.99 24.70 17.30
CA ALA A 43 1.00 24.08 15.96
C ALA A 43 -0.28 24.28 15.10
N GLY A 44 -0.18 25.15 14.11
CA GLY A 44 -1.31 25.69 13.31
C GLY A 44 -2.08 24.73 12.39
N TYR A 45 -2.17 23.43 12.71
CA TYR A 45 -2.98 22.48 11.95
C TYR A 45 -4.29 22.11 12.68
N VAL A 46 -5.36 21.90 11.90
CA VAL A 46 -6.63 21.39 12.43
C VAL A 46 -6.53 19.87 12.52
N PHE A 47 -6.73 19.34 13.72
CA PHE A 47 -6.72 17.90 13.94
C PHE A 47 -7.95 17.23 13.32
N ASP A 48 -7.75 16.22 12.48
CA ASP A 48 -8.82 15.42 11.89
C ASP A 48 -8.85 14.00 12.52
N PRO A 49 -9.90 13.68 13.32
CA PRO A 49 -10.09 12.34 13.88
C PRO A 49 -10.22 11.25 12.81
N ALA A 50 -10.72 11.55 11.61
CA ALA A 50 -10.87 10.57 10.54
C ALA A 50 -9.51 10.14 9.98
N ILE A 51 -8.59 11.11 9.78
CA ILE A 51 -7.22 10.83 9.36
C ILE A 51 -6.50 10.01 10.44
N GLN A 52 -6.64 10.39 11.71
CA GLN A 52 -6.03 9.64 12.81
C GLN A 52 -6.54 8.19 12.83
N LYS A 53 -7.85 7.97 12.75
CA LYS A 53 -8.43 6.62 12.70
C LYS A 53 -7.91 5.81 11.51
N PHE A 54 -7.79 6.42 10.34
CA PHE A 54 -7.23 5.76 9.17
C PHE A 54 -5.77 5.35 9.38
N MET A 55 -4.96 6.23 9.97
CA MET A 55 -3.58 5.93 10.31
C MET A 55 -3.48 4.82 11.37
N SER A 56 -4.29 4.88 12.42
CA SER A 56 -4.38 3.84 13.44
C SER A 56 -4.75 2.48 12.82
N MET A 57 -5.73 2.44 11.91
CA MET A 57 -6.12 1.22 11.20
C MET A 57 -5.00 0.63 10.34
N LYS A 58 -4.10 1.46 9.80
CA LYS A 58 -2.92 0.97 9.07
C LYS A 58 -1.90 0.33 9.99
N VAL A 59 -1.72 0.88 11.18
CA VAL A 59 -0.77 0.35 12.18
C VAL A 59 -1.29 -0.96 12.78
N THR A 60 -2.59 -1.07 13.04
CA THR A 60 -3.23 -2.27 13.61
C THR A 60 -3.63 -3.31 12.56
N GLN A 61 -3.04 -3.27 11.36
CA GLN A 61 -3.34 -4.25 10.30
C GLN A 61 -3.01 -5.67 10.70
N PHE A 62 -1.94 -5.86 11.48
CA PHE A 62 -1.54 -7.17 11.96
C PHE A 62 -2.53 -7.75 12.97
N ASP A 63 -3.04 -6.93 13.89
CA ASP A 63 -4.02 -7.37 14.90
C ASP A 63 -5.34 -7.85 14.27
N ASN A 64 -5.69 -7.27 13.11
CA ASN A 64 -6.88 -7.63 12.34
C ASN A 64 -6.61 -8.65 11.23
N PHE A 65 -5.39 -9.17 11.15
CA PHE A 65 -5.04 -10.14 10.12
C PHE A 65 -5.71 -11.49 10.39
N THR A 66 -6.38 -12.03 9.37
CA THR A 66 -6.96 -13.37 9.41
C THR A 66 -6.32 -14.26 8.35
N PRO A 67 -5.77 -15.43 8.73
CA PRO A 67 -5.19 -16.35 7.76
C PRO A 67 -6.31 -16.95 6.89
N ASN A 68 -6.23 -16.73 5.58
CA ASN A 68 -7.18 -17.23 4.58
C ASN A 68 -6.38 -17.81 3.40
N LYS A 69 -6.97 -18.75 2.64
CA LYS A 69 -6.37 -19.31 1.42
C LYS A 69 -5.87 -18.22 0.47
N ARG A 70 -6.64 -17.13 0.31
CA ARG A 70 -6.25 -15.99 -0.54
C ARG A 70 -5.02 -15.25 -0.01
N THR A 71 -4.95 -14.98 1.31
CA THR A 71 -3.80 -14.26 1.90
C THR A 71 -2.55 -15.12 1.91
N SER A 72 -2.70 -16.43 2.20
CA SER A 72 -1.59 -17.39 2.15
C SER A 72 -1.04 -17.57 0.73
N LEU A 73 -1.90 -17.68 -0.29
CA LEU A 73 -1.44 -17.78 -1.68
C LEU A 73 -0.70 -16.52 -2.13
N PHE A 74 -1.18 -15.34 -1.73
CA PHE A 74 -0.48 -14.08 -1.98
C PHE A 74 0.88 -14.06 -1.28
N GLY A 75 0.96 -14.44 -0.01
CA GLY A 75 2.22 -14.50 0.73
C GLY A 75 3.23 -15.47 0.08
N PHE A 76 2.78 -16.66 -0.33
CA PHE A 76 3.62 -17.61 -1.04
C PHE A 76 4.14 -17.05 -2.38
N GLY A 77 3.24 -16.48 -3.19
CA GLY A 77 3.61 -15.92 -4.49
C GLY A 77 4.49 -14.67 -4.41
N ALA A 78 4.31 -13.83 -3.40
CA ALA A 78 5.04 -12.58 -3.25
C ALA A 78 6.39 -12.75 -2.53
N ILE A 79 6.54 -13.74 -1.66
CA ILE A 79 7.75 -13.91 -0.83
C ILE A 79 8.53 -15.14 -1.26
N ILE A 80 7.89 -16.30 -1.21
CA ILE A 80 8.56 -17.60 -1.37
C ILE A 80 9.00 -17.80 -2.82
N LEU A 81 8.13 -17.50 -3.78
CA LEU A 81 8.43 -17.69 -5.20
C LEU A 81 9.63 -16.85 -5.68
N PRO A 82 9.73 -15.54 -5.39
CA PRO A 82 10.91 -14.75 -5.78
C PRO A 82 12.22 -15.25 -5.17
N MET A 83 12.19 -15.73 -3.91
CA MET A 83 13.37 -16.31 -3.27
C MET A 83 13.89 -17.54 -4.04
N PHE A 84 13.01 -18.46 -4.39
CA PHE A 84 13.38 -19.65 -5.16
C PHE A 84 13.82 -19.31 -6.59
N VAL A 85 13.12 -18.39 -7.25
CA VAL A 85 13.46 -17.95 -8.61
C VAL A 85 14.86 -17.32 -8.64
N TYR A 86 15.15 -16.42 -7.71
CA TYR A 86 16.48 -15.81 -7.61
C TYR A 86 17.57 -16.84 -7.28
N GLY A 87 17.32 -17.73 -6.32
CA GLY A 87 18.24 -18.81 -5.98
C GLY A 87 18.55 -19.72 -7.16
N TYR A 88 17.53 -20.06 -7.95
CA TYR A 88 17.70 -20.87 -9.16
C TYR A 88 18.55 -20.16 -10.22
N PHE A 89 18.31 -18.87 -10.46
CA PHE A 89 19.12 -18.10 -11.42
C PHE A 89 20.59 -18.04 -11.01
N VAL A 90 20.88 -17.78 -9.74
CA VAL A 90 22.25 -17.76 -9.22
C VAL A 90 22.90 -19.15 -9.33
N TRP A 91 22.19 -20.20 -8.94
CA TRP A 91 22.70 -21.57 -9.03
C TRP A 91 23.00 -21.97 -10.47
N LYS A 92 22.09 -21.65 -11.40
CA LYS A 92 22.24 -21.93 -12.83
C LYS A 92 23.44 -21.20 -13.42
N ASP A 93 23.57 -19.88 -13.18
CA ASP A 93 24.69 -19.09 -13.68
C ASP A 93 26.03 -19.64 -13.17
N ARG A 94 26.12 -19.97 -11.86
CA ARG A 94 27.33 -20.57 -11.28
C ARG A 94 27.67 -21.91 -11.91
N THR A 95 26.68 -22.79 -12.04
CA THR A 95 26.87 -24.14 -12.58
C THR A 95 27.29 -24.10 -14.05
N ASP A 96 26.63 -23.26 -14.85
CA ASP A 96 26.93 -23.12 -16.27
C ASP A 96 28.31 -22.48 -16.49
N ARG A 97 28.69 -21.52 -15.63
CA ARG A 97 30.04 -20.94 -15.66
C ARG A 97 31.11 -21.96 -15.30
N GLU A 98 30.91 -22.76 -14.25
CA GLU A 98 31.84 -23.82 -13.85
C GLU A 98 32.00 -24.87 -14.96
N LYS A 99 30.91 -25.26 -15.63
CA LYS A 99 30.95 -26.16 -16.78
C LYS A 99 31.82 -25.60 -17.91
N LYS A 100 31.65 -24.34 -18.29
CA LYS A 100 32.46 -23.67 -19.34
C LYS A 100 33.94 -23.56 -18.97
N ILE A 101 34.24 -23.41 -17.68
CA ILE A 101 35.62 -23.41 -17.18
C ILE A 101 36.25 -24.80 -17.34
N ARG A 102 35.51 -25.86 -16.99
CA ARG A 102 35.97 -27.26 -17.09
C ARG A 102 36.08 -27.75 -18.53
N SER A 103 35.18 -27.34 -19.43
CA SER A 103 35.24 -27.71 -20.85
C SER A 103 36.31 -26.93 -21.62
N GLY A 104 36.91 -25.89 -21.02
CA GLY A 104 37.92 -25.06 -21.67
C GLY A 104 37.35 -24.00 -22.62
N GLU A 105 36.03 -23.91 -22.77
CA GLU A 105 35.36 -22.89 -23.58
C GLU A 105 35.63 -21.46 -23.06
N LEU A 106 35.76 -21.31 -21.73
CA LEU A 106 36.04 -20.02 -21.11
C LEU A 106 37.56 -19.80 -20.96
N ARG A 107 38.08 -18.86 -21.77
CA ARG A 107 39.49 -18.43 -21.73
C ARG A 107 39.85 -17.88 -20.34
N TYR A 108 41.07 -18.15 -19.87
CA TYR A 108 41.52 -17.74 -18.54
C TYR A 108 41.43 -16.22 -18.32
N LYS A 109 41.68 -15.41 -19.36
CA LYS A 109 41.58 -13.94 -19.28
C LYS A 109 40.15 -13.43 -19.00
N ASP A 110 39.12 -14.19 -19.36
CA ASP A 110 37.71 -13.76 -19.27
C ASP A 110 37.03 -14.26 -17.98
N ARG A 111 37.78 -14.97 -17.10
CA ARG A 111 37.30 -15.44 -15.80
C ARG A 111 37.22 -14.30 -14.80
N MET A 112 36.12 -14.19 -14.06
CA MET A 112 36.01 -13.28 -12.91
C MET A 112 36.64 -13.91 -11.65
N PHE A 113 37.10 -13.08 -10.70
CA PHE A 113 37.71 -13.50 -9.43
C PHE A 113 38.92 -14.44 -9.56
N LYS A 114 39.96 -14.00 -10.29
CA LYS A 114 41.15 -14.82 -10.57
C LYS A 114 42.12 -14.97 -9.40
N LEU A 115 42.08 -14.03 -8.45
CA LEU A 115 43.07 -13.85 -7.37
C LEU A 115 42.42 -13.77 -5.98
N ALA A 116 41.13 -14.10 -5.89
CA ALA A 116 40.38 -14.15 -4.63
C ALA A 116 40.37 -15.57 -4.08
#